data_AF-A0A5S3XVK3-F1
#
_entry.id   AF-A0A5S3XVK3-F1
#
_cell.length_a   1.000
_cell.length_b   1.000
_cell.length_c   1.000
_cell.angle_alpha   90.00
_cell.angle_beta   90.00
_cell.angle_gamma   90.00
#
_symmetry.space_group_name_H-M   'P 1'
#
loop_
_entity.id
_entity.type
_entity.pdbx_description
1 polymer ?
#
loop_
_entity_poly.entity_id
_entity_poly.type
_entity_poly.pdbx_seq_one_letter_code
_entity_poly.pdbx_strand_id
1 'polypeptide(L)'
;TANSLLKSTFKNWSEIEQGFADFVENIQPSFHIVSGPWEQDGNAYWLRNTQSTALSRLDINPPSAANHPVMDFPAPKPSSLIDVANKNQVAALIEFEAAQLHRGKTGIALQGKRNQKNQKYRRTFVGEEQASDDQLLMLLVEDSSHLIINVQNYDNFKTKQIALTPEIKDALIADKKLAINLTLEQAQLRVNLHAQRGSKKVTQQFSIPLNKQMIATLNSEKISLLGQNNNHKITPYLFNSTPSRLL
;
A
#
# COMPACT_ATOMS: atom_id res chain seq x y z
N THR A 1 -14.72 40.71 0.19
CA THR A 1 -14.72 39.27 -0.16
C THR A 1 -13.91 38.51 0.89
N ALA A 2 -14.00 37.18 0.95
CA ALA A 2 -13.22 36.36 1.91
C ALA A 2 -11.71 36.65 1.85
N ASN A 3 -11.18 36.91 0.64
CA ASN A 3 -9.79 37.30 0.42
C ASN A 3 -9.41 38.63 1.12
N SER A 4 -10.26 39.66 0.99
CA SER A 4 -10.03 40.95 1.67
C SER A 4 -10.07 40.81 3.20
N LEU A 5 -10.95 39.94 3.71
CA LEU A 5 -11.08 39.69 5.14
C LEU A 5 -9.83 39.01 5.69
N LEU A 6 -9.34 37.93 5.05
CA LEU A 6 -8.11 37.22 5.41
C LEU A 6 -6.89 38.15 5.46
N LYS A 7 -6.71 38.97 4.43
CA LYS A 7 -5.61 39.95 4.35
C LYS A 7 -5.70 41.03 5.42
N SER A 8 -6.90 41.38 5.88
CA SER A 8 -7.11 42.36 6.96
C SER A 8 -6.99 41.76 8.37
N THR A 9 -7.30 40.46 8.53
CA THR A 9 -7.25 39.75 9.82
C THR A 9 -5.82 39.38 10.20
N PHE A 10 -4.99 38.97 9.23
CA PHE A 10 -3.60 38.61 9.48
C PHE A 10 -2.66 39.73 9.04
N LYS A 11 -2.09 40.46 10.01
CA LYS A 11 -1.16 41.58 9.74
C LYS A 11 0.06 41.18 8.89
N ASN A 12 0.48 39.92 8.96
CA ASN A 12 1.63 39.38 8.23
C ASN A 12 1.20 38.45 7.09
N TRP A 13 0.09 38.75 6.41
CA TRP A 13 -0.45 37.89 5.35
C TRP A 13 0.60 37.44 4.32
N SER A 14 1.49 38.34 3.89
CA SER A 14 2.54 38.01 2.92
C SER A 14 3.53 36.98 3.45
N GLU A 15 3.87 37.00 4.74
CA GLU A 15 4.77 36.03 5.37
C GLU A 15 4.09 34.68 5.55
N ILE A 16 2.79 34.68 5.88
CA ILE A 16 1.97 33.47 5.99
C ILE A 16 1.81 32.81 4.61
N GLU A 17 1.56 33.61 3.57
CA GLU A 17 1.43 33.14 2.19
C GLU A 17 2.74 32.54 1.69
N GLN A 18 3.89 33.20 1.95
CA GLN A 18 5.20 32.65 1.62
C GLN A 18 5.50 31.38 2.42
N GLY A 19 5.28 31.39 3.74
CA GLY A 19 5.51 30.21 4.59
C GLY A 19 4.62 29.02 4.22
N PHE A 20 3.39 29.27 3.76
CA PHE A 20 2.52 28.22 3.22
C PHE A 20 3.02 27.73 1.85
N ALA A 21 3.46 28.62 0.96
CA ALA A 21 4.07 28.23 -0.31
C ALA A 21 5.32 27.37 -0.10
N ASP A 22 6.22 27.78 0.80
CA ASP A 22 7.41 27.03 1.18
C ASP A 22 7.04 25.67 1.79
N PHE A 23 6.01 25.61 2.64
CA PHE A 23 5.51 24.35 3.19
C PHE A 23 4.97 23.41 2.10
N VAL A 24 4.16 23.93 1.17
CA VAL A 24 3.59 23.15 0.06
C VAL A 24 4.68 22.66 -0.89
N GLU A 25 5.72 23.47 -1.13
CA GLU A 25 6.85 23.08 -1.98
C GLU A 25 7.71 22.00 -1.33
N ASN A 26 7.83 22.00 0.00
CA ASN A 26 8.73 21.12 0.73
C ASN A 26 8.07 19.87 1.33
N ILE A 27 6.74 19.82 1.44
CA ILE A 27 6.06 18.64 2.00
C ILE A 27 6.27 17.42 1.09
N GLN A 28 6.71 16.31 1.68
CA GLN A 28 6.86 15.03 1.00
C GLN A 28 5.85 14.04 1.60
N PRO A 29 4.61 13.99 1.07
CA PRO A 29 3.61 13.08 1.60
C PRO A 29 4.07 11.64 1.42
N SER A 30 3.94 10.88 2.51
CA SER A 30 4.24 9.46 2.59
C SER A 30 3.19 8.59 1.88
N PHE A 31 2.04 9.15 1.49
CA PHE A 31 1.04 8.46 0.70
C PHE A 31 0.45 9.34 -0.41
N HIS A 32 -0.14 8.70 -1.43
CA HIS A 32 -0.80 9.37 -2.55
C HIS A 32 -1.98 8.54 -3.05
N ILE A 33 -3.18 9.11 -3.04
CA ILE A 33 -4.37 8.46 -3.62
C ILE A 33 -4.28 8.59 -5.15
N VAL A 34 -3.86 7.52 -5.81
CA VAL A 34 -3.82 7.45 -7.28
C VAL A 34 -5.25 7.30 -7.82
N SER A 35 -6.04 6.45 -7.17
CA SER A 35 -7.46 6.26 -7.47
C SER A 35 -8.19 5.76 -6.23
N GLY A 36 -9.37 6.31 -5.98
CA GLY A 36 -10.11 6.12 -4.73
C GLY A 36 -11.49 5.47 -4.92
N PRO A 37 -12.41 5.68 -3.97
CA PRO A 37 -12.29 6.52 -2.76
C PRO A 37 -11.71 5.75 -1.57
N TRP A 38 -10.44 5.99 -1.24
CA TRP A 38 -9.81 5.43 -0.04
C TRP A 38 -10.16 6.25 1.20
N GLU A 39 -10.40 5.54 2.29
CA GLU A 39 -10.59 6.06 3.63
C GLU A 39 -9.50 5.53 4.55
N GLN A 40 -9.23 6.28 5.62
CA GLN A 40 -8.26 5.91 6.64
C GLN A 40 -8.95 5.76 8.00
N ASP A 41 -8.57 4.72 8.73
CA ASP A 41 -8.96 4.44 10.12
C ASP A 41 -7.68 4.12 10.91
N GLY A 42 -7.10 5.16 11.51
CA GLY A 42 -5.80 5.06 12.18
C GLY A 42 -4.69 4.61 11.21
N ASN A 43 -4.16 3.42 11.43
CA ASN A 43 -3.11 2.79 10.63
C ASN A 43 -3.63 1.89 9.48
N ALA A 44 -4.95 1.79 9.31
CA ALA A 44 -5.60 0.94 8.32
C ALA A 44 -6.31 1.79 7.25
N TYR A 45 -6.47 1.21 6.06
CA TYR A 45 -7.11 1.84 4.92
C TYR A 45 -8.18 0.93 4.33
N TRP A 46 -9.27 1.50 3.83
CA TRP A 46 -10.32 0.74 3.17
C TRP A 46 -10.96 1.55 2.05
N LEU A 47 -11.56 0.86 1.08
CA LEU A 47 -12.30 1.52 0.01
C LEU A 47 -13.75 1.75 0.42
N ARG A 48 -14.20 3.00 0.33
CA ARG A 48 -15.63 3.31 0.45
C ARG A 48 -16.34 2.70 -0.76
N ASN A 49 -17.28 1.78 -0.52
CA ASN A 49 -17.94 1.00 -1.56
C ASN A 49 -18.43 1.85 -2.74
N THR A 50 -17.90 1.61 -3.94
CA THR A 50 -18.32 2.31 -5.17
C THR A 50 -18.94 1.41 -6.23
N GLN A 51 -19.13 0.11 -5.98
CA GLN A 51 -19.46 -0.89 -7.03
C GLN A 51 -18.51 -0.83 -8.25
N SER A 52 -17.35 -0.18 -8.11
CA SER A 52 -16.42 0.07 -9.22
C SER A 52 -15.77 -1.22 -9.70
N THR A 53 -15.69 -1.36 -11.01
CA THR A 53 -14.93 -2.43 -11.68
C THR A 53 -13.46 -2.05 -11.88
N ALA A 54 -13.05 -0.81 -11.59
CA ALA A 54 -11.64 -0.42 -11.66
C ALA A 54 -10.90 -0.79 -10.36
N LEU A 55 -9.63 -1.17 -10.49
CA LEU A 55 -8.74 -1.39 -9.35
C LEU A 55 -8.30 -0.03 -8.79
N SER A 56 -8.72 0.27 -7.57
CA SER A 56 -8.32 1.48 -6.86
C SER A 56 -6.93 1.30 -6.22
N ARG A 57 -6.15 2.38 -6.16
CA ARG A 57 -4.74 2.36 -5.75
C ARG A 57 -4.41 3.52 -4.81
N LEU A 58 -3.84 3.17 -3.66
CA LEU A 58 -3.22 4.10 -2.72
C LEU A 58 -1.73 3.79 -2.67
N ASP A 59 -0.88 4.72 -3.07
CA ASP A 59 0.55 4.58 -2.94
C ASP A 59 1.05 4.98 -1.57
N ILE A 60 2.02 4.25 -1.04
CA ILE A 60 2.74 4.55 0.20
C ILE A 60 4.24 4.53 -0.11
N ASN A 61 4.88 5.68 0.04
CA ASN A 61 6.29 5.94 -0.25
C ASN A 61 6.87 6.83 0.87
N PRO A 62 7.26 6.24 2.01
CA PRO A 62 7.90 7.00 3.07
C PRO A 62 9.15 7.72 2.54
N PRO A 63 9.36 9.00 2.86
CA PRO A 63 10.59 9.70 2.50
C PRO A 63 11.81 9.05 3.17
N SER A 64 12.89 8.86 2.40
CA SER A 64 14.13 8.23 2.87
C SER A 64 14.93 9.07 3.87
N ALA A 65 14.63 10.38 3.95
CA ALA A 65 15.19 11.30 4.93
C ALA A 65 14.10 12.35 5.24
N ALA A 66 13.43 12.18 6.37
CA ALA A 66 12.39 13.11 6.83
C ALA A 66 12.89 13.89 8.04
N ASN A 67 12.72 15.21 8.02
CA ASN A 67 12.89 16.06 9.21
C ASN A 67 11.60 16.13 10.06
N HIS A 68 10.59 15.33 9.72
CA HIS A 68 9.28 15.21 10.35
C HIS A 68 8.91 13.71 10.48
N PRO A 69 7.85 13.30 11.20
CA PRO A 69 7.44 11.89 11.28
C PRO A 69 7.47 11.21 9.91
N VAL A 70 8.05 10.00 9.88
CA VAL A 70 8.40 9.22 8.67
C VAL A 70 7.15 8.83 7.86
N MET A 71 5.99 8.84 8.49
CA MET A 71 4.69 8.52 7.90
C MET A 71 3.67 9.57 8.36
N ASP A 72 2.78 9.97 7.45
CA ASP A 72 1.66 10.89 7.75
C ASP A 72 0.54 10.21 8.56
N PHE A 73 0.76 8.95 8.96
CA PHE A 73 -0.22 8.11 9.63
C PHE A 73 0.42 7.29 10.76
N PRO A 74 -0.38 6.87 11.76
CA PRO A 74 0.12 6.08 12.88
C PRO A 74 0.81 4.78 12.43
N ALA A 75 1.90 4.43 13.10
CA ALA A 75 2.51 3.12 12.95
C ALA A 75 1.51 2.01 13.32
N PRO A 76 1.49 0.89 12.60
CA PRO A 76 0.57 -0.18 12.89
C PRO A 76 0.90 -0.90 14.19
N LYS A 77 -0.13 -1.39 14.88
CA LYS A 77 0.06 -2.24 16.06
C LYS A 77 0.77 -3.54 15.65
N PRO A 78 1.71 -4.07 16.47
CA PRO A 78 2.34 -5.36 16.21
C PRO A 78 1.31 -6.48 16.03
N SER A 79 1.60 -7.41 15.13
CA SER A 79 0.74 -8.56 14.85
C SER A 79 1.61 -9.81 14.73
N SER A 80 1.16 -10.93 15.32
CA SER A 80 1.85 -12.24 15.23
C SER A 80 1.85 -12.82 13.81
N LEU A 81 1.02 -12.28 12.92
CA LEU A 81 0.92 -12.69 11.51
C LEU A 81 1.93 -11.96 10.61
N ILE A 82 2.68 -10.99 11.14
CA ILE A 82 3.58 -10.12 10.38
C ILE A 82 5.05 -10.44 10.68
N ASP A 83 5.83 -10.63 9.61
CA ASP A 83 7.23 -11.10 9.66
C ASP A 83 8.22 -10.03 9.10
N VAL A 84 7.93 -8.74 9.30
CA VAL A 84 8.79 -7.64 8.80
C VAL A 84 9.90 -7.34 9.81
N ALA A 85 11.13 -7.70 9.45
CA ALA A 85 12.32 -7.58 10.30
C ALA A 85 13.48 -6.82 9.64
N ASN A 86 13.47 -6.63 8.32
CA ASN A 86 14.52 -5.90 7.60
C ASN A 86 13.97 -5.16 6.37
N LYS A 87 14.78 -4.28 5.78
CA LYS A 87 14.40 -3.40 4.67
C LYS A 87 13.93 -4.12 3.40
N ASN A 88 14.27 -5.39 3.21
CA ASN A 88 13.84 -6.19 2.05
C ASN A 88 12.45 -6.82 2.26
N GLN A 89 11.82 -6.55 3.41
CA GLN A 89 10.55 -7.13 3.79
C GLN A 89 9.47 -6.07 3.91
N VAL A 90 8.27 -6.45 3.51
CA VAL A 90 7.06 -5.65 3.67
C VAL A 90 5.87 -6.57 3.81
N ALA A 91 4.84 -6.12 4.50
CA ALA A 91 3.63 -6.91 4.66
C ALA A 91 2.38 -6.03 4.63
N ALA A 92 1.25 -6.69 4.42
CA ALA A 92 -0.07 -6.11 4.62
C ALA A 92 -0.93 -7.10 5.40
N LEU A 93 -1.62 -6.60 6.44
CA LEU A 93 -2.69 -7.33 7.11
C LEU A 93 -4.02 -6.92 6.50
N ILE A 94 -4.74 -7.87 5.92
CA ILE A 94 -6.09 -7.68 5.40
C ILE A 94 -7.06 -8.16 6.47
N GLU A 95 -7.96 -7.27 6.89
CA GLU A 95 -9.11 -7.60 7.75
C GLU A 95 -10.37 -7.58 6.88
N PHE A 96 -10.96 -8.76 6.70
CA PHE A 96 -12.09 -8.96 5.79
C PHE A 96 -13.39 -8.53 6.45
N GLU A 97 -14.08 -7.58 5.82
CA GLU A 97 -15.52 -7.36 6.04
C GLU A 97 -16.30 -8.65 5.81
N ALA A 98 -17.00 -9.12 6.86
CA ALA A 98 -17.63 -10.45 6.90
C ALA A 98 -18.71 -10.60 5.83
N ALA A 99 -19.51 -9.55 5.62
CA ALA A 99 -20.58 -9.56 4.61
C ALA A 99 -20.05 -9.55 3.16
N GLN A 100 -18.75 -9.34 2.97
CA GLN A 100 -18.12 -9.17 1.66
C GLN A 100 -16.96 -10.14 1.43
N LEU A 101 -16.84 -11.20 2.23
CA LEU A 101 -15.71 -12.13 2.18
C LEU A 101 -15.42 -12.66 0.77
N HIS A 102 -16.46 -12.91 -0.02
CA HIS A 102 -16.38 -13.44 -1.37
C HIS A 102 -16.60 -12.36 -2.44
N ARG A 103 -16.18 -11.13 -2.18
CA ARG A 103 -16.44 -10.01 -3.08
C ARG A 103 -15.14 -9.28 -3.44
N GLY A 104 -14.75 -9.39 -4.69
CA GLY A 104 -13.77 -8.51 -5.31
C GLY A 104 -12.33 -8.84 -4.92
N LYS A 105 -11.45 -7.84 -5.07
CA LYS A 105 -9.99 -8.02 -4.92
C LYS A 105 -9.42 -7.08 -3.90
N THR A 106 -8.52 -7.56 -3.05
CA THR A 106 -7.80 -6.71 -2.10
C THR A 106 -6.37 -7.19 -1.94
N GLY A 107 -5.43 -6.28 -1.71
CA GLY A 107 -4.05 -6.67 -1.46
C GLY A 107 -3.05 -5.53 -1.57
N ILE A 108 -1.84 -5.90 -1.96
CA ILE A 108 -0.65 -5.04 -1.95
C ILE A 108 0.12 -5.20 -3.26
N ALA A 109 0.78 -4.14 -3.69
CA ALA A 109 1.80 -4.20 -4.73
C ALA A 109 3.13 -3.67 -4.25
N LEU A 110 4.21 -4.24 -4.77
CA LEU A 110 5.54 -3.63 -4.76
C LEU A 110 5.64 -2.66 -5.95
N GLN A 111 6.05 -1.43 -5.69
CA GLN A 111 6.26 -0.44 -6.74
C GLN A 111 7.62 -0.64 -7.41
N GLY A 112 7.63 -0.49 -8.74
CA GLY A 112 8.83 -0.40 -9.58
C GLY A 112 9.14 1.04 -9.98
N LYS A 113 9.54 1.24 -11.23
CA LYS A 113 9.73 2.58 -11.80
C LYS A 113 8.38 3.29 -11.99
N ARG A 114 8.28 4.51 -11.45
CA ARG A 114 7.19 5.44 -11.75
C ARG A 114 7.39 6.07 -13.14
N ASN A 115 6.32 6.24 -13.90
CA ASN A 115 6.40 6.94 -15.19
C ASN A 115 6.87 8.39 -14.99
N GLN A 116 7.68 8.92 -15.91
CA GLN A 116 8.19 10.30 -15.83
C GLN A 116 7.06 11.34 -15.83
N LYS A 117 5.98 11.11 -16.58
CA LYS A 117 4.80 11.98 -16.59
C LYS A 117 4.11 11.99 -15.23
N ASN A 118 3.88 10.81 -14.64
CA ASN A 118 3.29 10.69 -13.31
C ASN A 118 4.19 11.31 -12.24
N GLN A 119 5.50 11.16 -12.36
CA GLN A 119 6.47 11.81 -11.48
C GLN A 119 6.40 13.34 -11.57
N LYS A 120 6.27 13.89 -12.79
CA LYS A 120 6.09 15.34 -13.00
C LYS A 120 4.76 15.80 -12.42
N TYR A 121 3.67 15.10 -12.73
CA TYR A 121 2.34 15.40 -12.22
C TYR A 121 2.32 15.45 -10.69
N ARG A 122 2.89 14.46 -9.99
CA ARG A 122 2.91 14.46 -8.52
C ARG A 122 3.76 15.58 -7.91
N ARG A 123 4.68 16.18 -8.67
CA ARG A 123 5.51 17.29 -8.19
C ARG A 123 4.88 18.65 -8.47
N THR A 124 4.23 18.80 -9.62
CA THR A 124 3.78 20.12 -10.10
C THR A 124 2.27 20.24 -10.22
N PHE A 125 1.52 19.15 -10.09
CA PHE A 125 0.08 19.06 -10.36
C PHE A 125 -0.33 19.55 -11.77
N VAL A 126 0.61 19.47 -12.74
CA VAL A 126 0.38 19.87 -14.13
C VAL A 126 0.22 18.63 -15.01
N GLY A 127 -0.88 18.57 -15.77
CA GLY A 127 -1.25 17.43 -16.61
C GLY A 127 -2.14 16.44 -15.88
N GLU A 128 -2.20 15.20 -16.36
CA GLU A 128 -2.96 14.12 -15.75
C GLU A 128 -2.05 12.93 -15.42
N GLU A 129 -2.32 12.28 -14.29
CA GLU A 129 -1.67 11.02 -13.91
C GLU A 129 -2.30 9.85 -14.67
N GLN A 130 -1.48 9.05 -15.34
CA GLN A 130 -1.88 7.80 -15.97
C GLN A 130 -1.38 6.63 -15.12
N ALA A 131 -2.21 6.22 -14.16
CA ALA A 131 -1.85 5.20 -13.16
C ALA A 131 -1.36 3.89 -13.79
N SER A 132 -1.89 3.54 -14.95
CA SER A 132 -1.55 2.35 -15.74
C SER A 132 -0.14 2.37 -16.32
N ASP A 133 0.56 3.51 -16.30
CA ASP A 133 1.92 3.68 -16.87
C ASP A 133 3.04 3.38 -15.85
N ASP A 134 2.70 3.21 -14.58
CA ASP A 134 3.68 2.84 -13.54
C ASP A 134 3.99 1.34 -13.57
N GLN A 135 5.15 0.96 -13.05
CA GLN A 135 5.49 -0.43 -12.84
C GLN A 135 5.04 -0.93 -11.48
N LEU A 136 4.28 -2.03 -11.47
CA LEU A 136 3.79 -2.66 -10.25
C LEU A 136 3.93 -4.19 -10.33
N LEU A 137 4.29 -4.82 -9.21
CA LEU A 137 4.06 -6.25 -8.98
C LEU A 137 2.97 -6.39 -7.93
N MET A 138 1.81 -6.86 -8.35
CA MET A 138 0.57 -6.91 -7.58
C MET A 138 0.34 -8.32 -7.01
N LEU A 139 -0.06 -8.38 -5.75
CA LEU A 139 -0.53 -9.58 -5.07
C LEU A 139 -1.93 -9.29 -4.50
N LEU A 140 -2.93 -9.88 -5.13
CA LEU A 140 -4.35 -9.61 -4.88
C LEU A 140 -5.04 -10.89 -4.44
N VAL A 141 -5.70 -10.86 -3.30
CA VAL A 141 -6.62 -11.93 -2.88
C VAL A 141 -7.96 -11.67 -3.57
N GLU A 142 -8.46 -12.65 -4.32
CA GLU A 142 -9.78 -12.60 -4.94
C GLU A 142 -10.74 -13.55 -4.22
N ASP A 143 -11.88 -12.99 -3.79
CA ASP A 143 -13.01 -13.68 -3.15
C ASP A 143 -12.61 -14.62 -1.98
N SER A 144 -11.53 -14.26 -1.27
CA SER A 144 -10.92 -15.04 -0.20
C SER A 144 -10.58 -16.50 -0.58
N SER A 145 -10.35 -16.76 -1.87
CA SER A 145 -10.23 -18.12 -2.39
C SER A 145 -8.87 -18.43 -2.99
N HIS A 146 -8.26 -17.43 -3.63
CA HIS A 146 -6.95 -17.56 -4.29
C HIS A 146 -6.23 -16.21 -4.32
N LEU A 147 -4.91 -16.29 -4.49
CA LEU A 147 -4.04 -15.15 -4.72
C LEU A 147 -3.74 -15.02 -6.21
N ILE A 148 -4.05 -13.87 -6.78
CA ILE A 148 -3.65 -13.44 -8.11
C ILE A 148 -2.36 -12.64 -8.00
N ILE A 149 -1.34 -13.07 -8.73
CA ILE A 149 -0.07 -12.36 -8.87
C ILE A 149 0.00 -11.85 -10.30
N ASN A 150 0.02 -10.54 -10.45
CA ASN A 150 0.05 -9.89 -11.75
C ASN A 150 1.07 -8.75 -11.77
N VAL A 151 1.44 -8.30 -12.96
CA VAL A 151 2.31 -7.14 -13.13
C VAL A 151 1.62 -6.04 -13.93
N GLN A 152 2.10 -4.83 -13.75
CA GLN A 152 1.82 -3.68 -14.61
C GLN A 152 3.14 -3.19 -15.19
N ASN A 153 3.20 -2.98 -16.52
CA ASN A 153 4.38 -2.51 -17.26
C ASN A 153 5.69 -3.27 -17.01
N TYR A 154 5.57 -4.59 -16.83
CA TYR A 154 6.70 -5.50 -16.93
C TYR A 154 6.46 -6.48 -18.07
N ASP A 155 7.45 -6.62 -18.93
CA ASP A 155 7.37 -7.54 -20.06
C ASP A 155 7.53 -8.99 -19.61
N ASN A 156 6.93 -9.91 -20.37
CA ASN A 156 7.16 -11.36 -20.26
C ASN A 156 6.82 -11.99 -18.90
N PHE A 157 6.00 -11.35 -18.08
CA PHE A 157 5.47 -11.97 -16.86
C PHE A 157 4.06 -12.52 -17.11
N LYS A 158 3.89 -13.82 -16.91
CA LYS A 158 2.56 -14.45 -16.96
C LYS A 158 1.89 -14.32 -15.61
N THR A 159 0.66 -13.81 -15.59
CA THR A 159 -0.20 -13.79 -14.40
C THR A 159 -0.25 -15.19 -13.79
N LYS A 160 -0.08 -15.27 -12.47
CA LYS A 160 -0.19 -16.52 -11.72
C LYS A 160 -1.40 -16.45 -10.82
N GLN A 161 -2.07 -17.59 -10.65
CA GLN A 161 -3.12 -17.77 -9.66
C GLN A 161 -2.73 -18.94 -8.77
N ILE A 162 -2.76 -18.70 -7.46
CA ILE A 162 -2.39 -19.68 -6.44
C ILE A 162 -3.57 -19.85 -5.51
N ALA A 163 -4.17 -21.04 -5.51
CA ALA A 163 -5.26 -21.34 -4.59
C ALA A 163 -4.77 -21.24 -3.14
N LEU A 164 -5.60 -20.65 -2.27
CA LEU A 164 -5.35 -20.70 -0.83
C LEU A 164 -5.53 -22.16 -0.36
N THR A 165 -4.63 -22.67 0.48
CA THR A 165 -4.79 -24.02 1.03
C THR A 165 -6.05 -24.11 1.88
N PRO A 166 -6.63 -25.31 2.07
CA PRO A 166 -7.78 -25.49 2.95
C PRO A 166 -7.55 -24.92 4.36
N GLU A 167 -6.35 -25.08 4.92
CA GLU A 167 -6.02 -24.60 6.26
C GLU A 167 -6.01 -23.07 6.35
N ILE A 168 -5.48 -22.39 5.31
CA ILE A 168 -5.52 -20.92 5.22
C ILE A 168 -6.96 -20.45 5.06
N LYS A 169 -7.76 -21.10 4.20
CA LYS A 169 -9.17 -20.75 4.00
C LYS A 169 -9.97 -20.88 5.30
N ASP A 170 -9.83 -22.00 6.00
CA ASP A 170 -10.47 -22.24 7.29
C ASP A 170 -10.09 -21.17 8.33
N ALA A 171 -8.79 -20.87 8.43
CA ALA A 171 -8.27 -19.87 9.35
C ALA A 171 -8.77 -18.46 9.02
N LEU A 172 -8.76 -18.10 7.73
CA LEU A 172 -9.26 -16.83 7.22
C LEU A 172 -10.76 -16.69 7.50
N ILE A 173 -11.58 -17.71 7.25
CA ILE A 173 -13.02 -17.66 7.53
C ILE A 173 -13.28 -17.47 9.04
N ALA A 174 -12.49 -18.12 9.89
CA ALA A 174 -12.65 -18.06 11.34
C ALA A 174 -12.26 -16.70 11.93
N ASP A 175 -11.09 -16.17 11.58
CA ASP A 175 -10.55 -14.94 12.19
C ASP A 175 -10.77 -13.69 11.32
N LYS A 176 -11.18 -13.87 10.07
CA LYS A 176 -11.39 -12.81 9.05
C LYS A 176 -10.12 -11.99 8.80
N LYS A 177 -8.95 -12.60 8.96
CA LYS A 177 -7.65 -11.96 8.75
C LYS A 177 -6.73 -12.80 7.89
N LEU A 178 -6.01 -12.12 7.01
CA LEU A 178 -4.92 -12.70 6.24
C LEU A 178 -3.78 -11.69 6.13
N ALA A 179 -2.59 -12.09 6.51
CA ALA A 179 -1.39 -11.31 6.26
C ALA A 179 -0.68 -11.81 5.00
N ILE A 180 -0.35 -10.87 4.11
CA ILE A 180 0.53 -11.09 2.97
C ILE A 180 1.91 -10.56 3.37
N ASN A 181 2.87 -11.45 3.58
CA ASN A 181 4.26 -11.11 3.91
C ASN A 181 5.15 -11.35 2.70
N LEU A 182 5.90 -10.33 2.31
CA LEU A 182 6.75 -10.32 1.13
C LEU A 182 8.20 -10.14 1.55
N THR A 183 9.09 -10.98 1.02
CA THR A 183 10.55 -10.78 1.14
C THR A 183 11.13 -10.72 -0.26
N LEU A 184 11.68 -9.56 -0.62
CA LEU A 184 12.39 -9.34 -1.87
C LEU A 184 13.81 -9.91 -1.76
N GLU A 185 14.07 -11.01 -2.46
CA GLU A 185 15.38 -11.64 -2.54
C GLU A 185 16.05 -11.32 -3.89
N GLN A 186 17.31 -11.71 -4.06
CA GLN A 186 18.11 -11.35 -5.23
C GLN A 186 17.48 -11.74 -6.58
N ALA A 187 16.78 -12.89 -6.64
CA ALA A 187 16.20 -13.41 -7.89
C ALA A 187 14.74 -13.85 -7.76
N GLN A 188 14.13 -13.70 -6.59
CA GLN A 188 12.77 -14.16 -6.33
C GLN A 188 12.08 -13.28 -5.29
N LEU A 189 10.76 -13.30 -5.33
CA LEU A 189 9.90 -12.81 -4.26
C LEU A 189 9.42 -14.01 -3.46
N ARG A 190 9.82 -14.10 -2.19
CA ARG A 190 9.22 -15.06 -1.25
C ARG A 190 7.93 -14.47 -0.72
N VAL A 191 6.86 -15.26 -0.77
CA VAL A 191 5.53 -14.90 -0.29
C VAL A 191 5.12 -15.86 0.81
N ASN A 192 4.79 -15.32 1.98
CA ASN A 192 4.22 -16.04 3.09
C ASN A 192 2.83 -15.48 3.40
N LEU A 193 1.80 -16.31 3.25
CA LEU A 193 0.44 -16.00 3.68
C LEU A 193 0.24 -16.54 5.09
N HIS A 194 -0.11 -15.66 6.04
CA HIS A 194 -0.40 -16.05 7.42
C HIS A 194 -1.85 -15.78 7.79
N ALA A 195 -2.48 -16.76 8.40
CA ALA A 195 -3.80 -16.62 9.02
C ALA A 195 -3.78 -17.23 10.42
N GLN A 196 -4.75 -16.87 11.25
CA GLN A 196 -4.86 -17.35 12.62
C GLN A 196 -6.00 -18.38 12.73
N ARG A 197 -5.73 -19.53 13.37
CA ARG A 197 -6.77 -20.50 13.76
C ARG A 197 -6.64 -20.78 15.26
N GLY A 198 -7.52 -20.18 16.05
CA GLY A 198 -7.41 -20.20 17.52
C GLY A 198 -6.13 -19.52 17.98
N SER A 199 -5.24 -20.25 18.66
CA SER A 199 -3.91 -19.75 19.07
C SER A 199 -2.78 -20.05 18.09
N LYS A 200 -3.06 -20.74 16.97
CA LYS A 200 -2.03 -21.18 16.02
C LYS A 200 -1.99 -20.29 14.76
N LYS A 201 -0.77 -19.88 14.39
CA LYS A 201 -0.47 -19.31 13.06
C LYS A 201 -0.43 -20.42 12.02
N VAL A 202 -1.22 -20.27 10.96
CA VAL A 202 -1.21 -21.14 9.78
C VAL A 202 -0.48 -20.41 8.66
N THR A 203 0.44 -21.10 7.98
CA THR A 203 1.30 -20.51 6.95
C THR A 203 1.18 -21.26 5.63
N GLN A 204 1.01 -20.51 4.54
CA GLN A 204 1.22 -20.99 3.18
C GLN A 204 2.36 -20.19 2.56
N GLN A 205 3.40 -20.90 2.08
CA GLN A 205 4.61 -20.30 1.54
C GLN A 205 4.85 -20.74 0.10
N PHE A 206 5.31 -19.82 -0.75
CA PHE A 206 5.82 -20.09 -2.09
C PHE A 206 6.74 -18.96 -2.55
N SER A 207 7.45 -19.19 -3.66
CA SER A 207 8.34 -18.20 -4.26
C SER A 207 7.96 -17.90 -5.72
N ILE A 208 8.15 -16.65 -6.12
CA ILE A 208 7.92 -16.18 -7.48
C ILE A 208 9.27 -15.76 -8.07
N PRO A 209 9.74 -16.38 -9.15
CA PRO A 209 10.95 -15.92 -9.83
C PRO A 209 10.72 -14.52 -10.41
N LEU A 210 11.72 -13.65 -10.24
CA LEU A 210 11.71 -12.29 -10.76
C LEU A 210 12.60 -12.20 -12.00
N ASN A 211 12.16 -11.46 -13.01
CA ASN A 211 13.01 -11.17 -14.16
C ASN A 211 14.01 -10.05 -13.84
N LYS A 212 15.03 -9.87 -14.69
CA LYS A 212 16.09 -8.87 -14.47
C LYS A 212 15.56 -7.44 -14.29
N GLN A 213 14.51 -7.07 -15.02
CA GLN A 213 13.90 -5.75 -14.94
C GLN A 213 13.28 -5.55 -13.56
N MET A 214 12.49 -6.51 -13.07
CA MET A 214 11.85 -6.48 -11.75
C MET A 214 12.88 -6.42 -10.62
N ILE A 215 13.96 -7.21 -10.71
CA ILE A 215 15.06 -7.20 -9.72
C ILE A 215 15.68 -5.80 -9.61
N ALA A 216 15.82 -5.09 -10.73
CA ALA A 216 16.45 -3.78 -10.76
C ALA A 216 15.56 -2.63 -10.27
N THR A 217 14.23 -2.81 -10.27
CA THR A 217 13.29 -1.70 -10.04
C THR A 217 12.39 -1.86 -8.81
N LEU A 218 12.05 -3.09 -8.41
CA LEU A 218 11.15 -3.31 -7.28
C LEU A 218 11.78 -2.87 -5.95
N ASN A 219 10.95 -2.29 -5.08
CA ASN A 219 11.38 -1.79 -3.79
C ASN A 219 10.33 -2.13 -2.70
N SER A 220 10.74 -2.82 -1.63
CA SER A 220 9.91 -3.18 -0.48
C SER A 220 9.51 -1.99 0.41
N GLU A 221 10.21 -0.86 0.30
CA GLU A 221 9.90 0.39 1.01
C GLU A 221 8.86 1.23 0.26
N LYS A 222 8.49 0.84 -0.96
CA LYS A 222 7.51 1.55 -1.82
C LYS A 222 6.41 0.60 -2.25
N ILE A 223 5.24 0.76 -1.65
CA ILE A 223 4.12 -0.17 -1.86
C ILE A 223 2.87 0.54 -2.30
N SER A 224 1.95 -0.20 -2.88
CA SER A 224 0.60 0.29 -3.13
C SER A 224 -0.40 -0.62 -2.45
N LEU A 225 -1.39 -0.03 -1.78
CA LEU A 225 -2.58 -0.74 -1.36
C LEU A 225 -3.54 -0.77 -2.54
N LEU A 226 -4.15 -1.93 -2.76
CA LEU A 226 -5.00 -2.19 -3.90
C LEU A 226 -6.34 -2.75 -3.44
N GLY A 227 -7.41 -2.27 -4.03
CA GLY A 227 -8.74 -2.78 -3.75
C GLY A 227 -9.70 -2.58 -4.93
N GLN A 228 -10.65 -3.49 -5.05
CA GLN A 228 -11.68 -3.49 -6.08
C GLN A 228 -12.95 -4.09 -5.49
N ASN A 229 -14.06 -3.35 -5.57
CA ASN A 229 -15.39 -3.85 -5.23
C ASN A 229 -15.51 -4.47 -3.82
N ASN A 230 -14.79 -3.96 -2.82
CA ASN A 230 -14.88 -4.44 -1.43
C ASN A 230 -14.63 -3.33 -0.42
N ASN A 231 -14.88 -3.62 0.85
CA ASN A 231 -14.66 -2.74 1.99
C ASN A 231 -13.66 -3.35 2.99
N HIS A 232 -12.79 -4.26 2.56
CA HIS A 232 -11.79 -4.86 3.44
C HIS A 232 -10.80 -3.79 3.90
N LYS A 233 -10.38 -3.88 5.17
CA LYS A 233 -9.35 -3.00 5.71
C LYS A 233 -7.98 -3.60 5.41
N ILE A 234 -7.04 -2.76 5.01
CA ILE A 234 -5.65 -3.12 4.73
C ILE A 234 -4.74 -2.27 5.61
N THR A 235 -3.97 -2.93 6.45
CA THR A 235 -2.94 -2.29 7.28
C THR A 235 -1.56 -2.60 6.70
N PRO A 236 -0.82 -1.62 6.18
CA PRO A 236 0.55 -1.80 5.70
C PRO A 236 1.55 -1.91 6.86
N TYR A 237 2.54 -2.77 6.71
CA TYR A 237 3.68 -2.93 7.61
C TYR A 237 4.96 -2.79 6.79
N LEU A 238 5.61 -1.64 6.90
CA LEU A 238 6.91 -1.38 6.28
C LEU A 238 8.02 -1.48 7.34
N PHE A 239 9.21 -1.88 6.91
CA PHE A 239 10.38 -1.84 7.79
C PHE A 239 10.72 -0.40 8.14
N ASN A 240 10.79 -0.09 9.43
CA ASN A 240 11.29 1.19 9.92
C ASN A 240 12.64 0.96 10.59
N SER A 241 13.71 1.52 10.03
CA SER A 241 15.07 1.42 10.57
C SER A 241 15.25 2.21 11.88
N THR A 242 14.33 3.13 12.19
CA THR A 242 14.41 3.97 13.37
C THR A 242 13.49 3.39 14.44
N PRO A 243 14.02 3.00 15.62
CA PRO A 243 13.17 2.57 16.73
C PRO A 243 12.21 3.71 17.03
N SER A 244 10.91 3.41 17.07
CA SER A 244 9.90 4.32 17.59
C SER A 244 10.40 4.83 18.94
N ARG A 245 10.83 6.10 19.00
CA ARG A 245 11.01 6.75 20.29
C ARG A 245 9.62 6.77 20.90
N LEU A 246 9.42 5.92 21.90
CA LEU A 246 8.29 5.99 22.82
C LEU A 246 8.22 7.45 23.29
N LEU A 247 7.18 8.16 22.86
CA LEU A 247 6.71 9.35 23.54
C LEU A 247 5.77 8.90 24.65
#